data_AF-A0A0V0QLJ0-F1
#
_entry.id   AF-A0A0V0QLJ0-F1
#
_cell.length_a   1.000
_cell.length_b   1.000
_cell.length_c   1.000
_cell.angle_alpha   90.00
_cell.angle_beta   90.00
_cell.angle_gamma   90.00
#
_symmetry.space_group_name_H-M   'P 1'
#
loop_
_entity.id
_entity.type
_entity.pdbx_description
1 polymer ?
#
loop_
_entity_poly.entity_id
_entity_poly.type
_entity_poly.pdbx_seq_one_letter_code
_entity_poly.pdbx_strand_id
1 'polypeptide(L)'
;MGANNSQPQQEPQPKKIDELSKDELKEKQREFKKEIMRGEREIDREIFKLEMARKKAQKDLEKECKKQTGGDKFVKQTYAKQLVKCDKQKGNYMNQKMKLQDVGFTVDNYFTQVKMGKIMGKSTEVMKSINDMMNIPEMQKNMAQMQREMEKMGIIDEMMQDTMESMNNDDDLDVDDEVQKMINNVEKEVMEQNAKKNPIQQQQQQQQQQEQPQQEDDFANRLNALKE
;
A
#
# COMPACT_ATOMS: atom_id res chain seq x y z
N MET A 1 60.11 1.60 -30.84
CA MET A 1 58.73 1.92 -30.44
C MET A 1 57.82 0.84 -31.00
N GLY A 2 57.57 -0.22 -30.20
CA GLY A 2 56.62 -1.27 -30.57
C GLY A 2 55.23 -0.83 -30.12
N ALA A 3 54.33 -0.55 -31.07
CA ALA A 3 52.94 -0.27 -30.76
C ALA A 3 52.31 -1.55 -30.21
N ASN A 4 52.04 -1.54 -28.90
CA ASN A 4 51.27 -2.58 -28.24
C ASN A 4 49.82 -2.47 -28.70
N ASN A 5 49.49 -3.18 -29.78
CA ASN A 5 48.14 -3.33 -30.26
C ASN A 5 47.39 -4.33 -29.36
N SER A 6 47.07 -3.90 -28.15
CA SER A 6 46.15 -4.61 -27.27
C SER A 6 44.75 -4.40 -27.85
N GLN A 7 44.30 -5.31 -28.70
CA GLN A 7 42.88 -5.38 -29.06
C GLN A 7 42.07 -5.42 -27.75
N PRO A 8 40.97 -4.67 -27.64
CA PRO A 8 40.07 -4.82 -26.52
C PRO A 8 39.62 -6.28 -26.51
N GLN A 9 40.01 -7.02 -25.47
CA GLN A 9 39.44 -8.34 -25.20
C GLN A 9 37.93 -8.12 -25.11
N GLN A 10 37.18 -8.64 -26.09
CA GLN A 10 35.74 -8.77 -25.93
C GLN A 10 35.53 -9.55 -24.64
N GLU A 11 34.82 -8.93 -23.69
CA GLU A 11 34.35 -9.66 -22.51
C GLU A 11 33.66 -10.93 -23.00
N PRO A 12 33.97 -12.10 -22.41
CA PRO A 12 33.34 -13.35 -22.83
C PRO A 12 31.82 -13.16 -22.75
N GLN A 13 31.13 -13.47 -23.85
CA GLN A 13 29.68 -13.33 -23.88
C GLN A 13 29.07 -14.18 -22.74
N PRO A 14 28.06 -13.64 -22.03
CA PRO A 14 27.44 -14.36 -20.92
C PRO A 14 26.90 -15.70 -21.41
N LYS A 15 27.21 -16.78 -20.68
CA LYS A 15 26.72 -18.12 -21.00
C LYS A 15 25.19 -18.12 -21.07
N LYS A 16 24.65 -18.77 -22.09
CA LYS A 16 23.20 -18.93 -22.24
C LYS A 16 22.65 -19.98 -21.27
N ILE A 17 21.34 -19.95 -21.02
CA ILE A 17 20.68 -20.84 -20.06
C ILE A 17 20.93 -22.34 -20.35
N ASP A 18 21.04 -22.71 -21.61
CA ASP A 18 21.29 -24.07 -22.13
C ASP A 18 22.74 -24.54 -21.95
N GLU A 19 23.67 -23.62 -21.72
CA GLU A 19 25.09 -23.89 -21.52
C GLU A 19 25.48 -24.01 -20.03
N LEU A 20 24.53 -23.72 -19.12
CA LEU A 20 24.78 -23.74 -17.69
C LEU A 20 24.64 -25.14 -17.10
N SER A 21 25.58 -25.51 -16.24
CA SER A 21 25.48 -26.70 -15.40
C SER A 21 24.33 -26.60 -14.40
N LYS A 22 23.93 -27.74 -13.83
CA LYS A 22 22.86 -27.78 -12.82
C LYS A 22 23.16 -26.91 -11.59
N ASP A 23 24.42 -26.76 -11.22
CA ASP A 23 24.81 -25.96 -10.07
C ASP A 23 24.86 -24.46 -10.40
N GLU A 24 25.33 -24.09 -11.59
CA GLU A 24 25.23 -22.71 -12.09
C GLU A 24 23.75 -22.26 -12.22
N LEU A 25 22.85 -23.14 -12.69
CA LEU A 25 21.41 -22.85 -12.72
C LEU A 25 20.81 -22.61 -11.34
N LYS A 26 21.26 -23.33 -10.30
CA LYS A 26 20.82 -23.10 -8.91
C LYS A 26 21.34 -21.78 -8.37
N GLU A 27 22.57 -21.43 -8.71
CA GLU A 27 23.17 -20.15 -8.30
C GLU A 27 22.41 -18.98 -8.92
N LYS A 28 22.16 -19.01 -10.24
CA LYS A 28 21.38 -17.99 -10.94
C LYS A 28 19.94 -17.87 -10.41
N GLN A 29 19.27 -18.99 -10.15
CA GLN A 29 17.96 -18.97 -9.50
C GLN A 29 18.00 -18.27 -8.13
N ARG A 30 19.04 -18.52 -7.32
CA ARG A 30 19.20 -17.88 -6.01
C ARG A 30 19.49 -16.39 -6.14
N GLU A 31 20.24 -15.96 -7.15
CA GLU A 31 20.50 -14.55 -7.43
C GLU A 31 19.21 -13.81 -7.77
N PHE A 32 18.43 -14.29 -8.75
CA PHE A 32 17.15 -13.68 -9.10
C PHE A 32 16.16 -13.65 -7.93
N LYS A 33 16.10 -14.72 -7.14
CA LYS A 33 15.28 -14.74 -5.92
C LYS A 33 15.70 -13.65 -4.92
N LYS A 34 17.00 -13.40 -4.76
CA LYS A 34 17.49 -12.33 -3.87
C LYS A 34 17.11 -10.94 -4.40
N GLU A 35 17.12 -10.73 -5.71
CA GLU A 35 16.71 -9.47 -6.34
C GLU A 35 15.21 -9.20 -6.12
N ILE A 36 14.37 -10.22 -6.32
CA ILE A 36 12.92 -10.13 -6.08
C ILE A 36 12.65 -9.84 -4.60
N MET A 37 13.29 -10.56 -3.67
CA MET A 37 13.17 -10.30 -2.22
C MET A 37 13.69 -8.92 -1.81
N ARG A 38 14.65 -8.35 -2.53
CA ARG A 38 15.08 -6.96 -2.31
C ARG A 38 13.97 -5.99 -2.71
N GLY A 39 13.33 -6.22 -3.85
CA GLY A 39 12.17 -5.45 -4.29
C GLY A 39 11.01 -5.52 -3.29
N GLU A 40 10.66 -6.71 -2.81
CA GLU A 40 9.62 -6.88 -1.79
C GLU A 40 9.90 -6.04 -0.53
N ARG A 41 11.16 -6.00 -0.07
CA ARG A 41 11.58 -5.19 1.08
C ARG A 41 11.55 -3.69 0.80
N GLU A 42 11.74 -3.27 -0.44
CA GLU A 42 11.57 -1.88 -0.84
C GLU A 42 10.09 -1.47 -0.74
N ILE A 43 9.17 -2.31 -1.22
CA ILE A 43 7.73 -2.09 -1.06
C ILE A 43 7.32 -2.10 0.42
N ASP A 44 7.81 -3.06 1.21
CA ASP A 44 7.50 -3.13 2.65
C ASP A 44 7.94 -1.87 3.40
N ARG A 45 9.06 -1.25 3.00
CA ARG A 45 9.51 0.02 3.57
C ARG A 45 8.56 1.17 3.23
N GLU A 46 8.05 1.22 2.00
CA GLU A 46 7.06 2.24 1.61
C GLU A 46 5.72 2.03 2.32
N ILE A 47 5.24 0.79 2.46
CA ILE A 47 4.07 0.45 3.27
C ILE A 47 4.25 0.96 4.70
N PHE A 48 5.41 0.69 5.31
CA PHE A 48 5.68 1.14 6.68
C PHE A 48 5.67 2.67 6.82
N LYS A 49 6.32 3.40 5.91
CA LYS A 49 6.30 4.87 5.91
C LYS A 49 4.87 5.40 5.78
N LEU A 50 4.08 4.78 4.90
CA LEU A 50 2.70 5.15 4.65
C LEU A 50 1.82 4.91 5.88
N GLU A 51 1.99 3.78 6.56
CA GLU A 51 1.29 3.49 7.82
C GLU A 51 1.62 4.49 8.93
N MET A 52 2.87 4.94 9.02
CA MET A 52 3.27 5.96 9.99
C MET A 52 2.64 7.33 9.66
N ALA A 53 2.64 7.72 8.38
CA ALA A 53 1.96 8.94 7.92
C ALA A 53 0.45 8.88 8.21
N ARG A 54 -0.19 7.75 7.89
CA ARG A 54 -1.61 7.49 8.19
C ARG A 54 -1.90 7.60 9.67
N LYS A 55 -1.09 6.96 10.53
CA LYS A 55 -1.26 7.00 11.99
C LYS A 55 -1.15 8.41 12.55
N LYS A 56 -0.27 9.24 11.98
CA LYS A 56 -0.16 10.66 12.34
C LYS A 56 -1.41 11.43 11.94
N ALA A 57 -1.86 11.29 10.69
CA ALA A 57 -3.09 11.94 10.20
C ALA A 57 -4.33 11.52 11.01
N GLN A 58 -4.42 10.25 11.40
CA GLN A 58 -5.50 9.75 12.26
C GLN A 58 -5.51 10.44 13.62
N LYS A 59 -4.35 10.53 14.28
CA LYS A 59 -4.23 11.22 15.57
C LYS A 59 -4.59 12.71 15.47
N ASP A 60 -4.20 13.37 14.40
CA ASP A 60 -4.48 14.79 14.22
C ASP A 60 -5.97 15.03 13.89
N LEU A 61 -6.60 14.15 13.11
CA LEU A 61 -8.06 14.14 12.93
C LEU A 61 -8.81 13.89 14.25
N GLU A 62 -8.39 12.91 15.04
CA GLU A 62 -9.00 12.64 16.34
C GLU A 62 -8.92 13.84 17.29
N LYS A 63 -7.78 14.56 17.32
CA LYS A 63 -7.64 15.78 18.12
C LYS A 63 -8.60 16.85 17.66
N GLU A 64 -8.76 17.02 16.34
CA GLU A 64 -9.68 17.98 15.76
C GLU A 64 -11.13 17.67 16.15
N CYS A 65 -11.54 16.39 16.09
CA CYS A 65 -12.87 15.94 16.50
C CYS A 65 -13.14 16.07 18.01
N LYS A 66 -12.10 16.09 18.85
CA LYS A 66 -12.22 16.24 20.31
C LYS A 66 -12.38 17.70 20.76
N LYS A 67 -12.20 18.68 19.89
CA LYS A 67 -12.36 20.10 20.25
C LYS A 67 -13.82 20.40 20.60
N GLN A 68 -14.04 21.16 21.67
CA GLN A 68 -15.40 21.50 22.16
C GLN A 68 -16.25 22.28 21.15
N THR A 69 -15.61 22.98 20.20
CA THR A 69 -16.29 23.72 19.12
C THR A 69 -16.67 22.83 17.93
N GLY A 70 -16.44 21.52 17.99
CA GLY A 70 -16.64 20.59 16.87
C GLY A 70 -15.49 20.57 15.84
N GLY A 71 -14.46 21.39 16.06
CA GLY A 71 -13.29 21.51 15.19
C GLY A 71 -13.57 22.22 13.86
N ASP A 72 -12.52 22.56 13.12
CA ASP A 72 -12.66 23.14 11.78
C ASP A 72 -12.99 22.06 10.75
N LYS A 73 -14.13 22.21 10.05
CA LYS A 73 -14.58 21.28 9.01
C LYS A 73 -13.54 21.10 7.90
N PHE A 74 -12.88 22.17 7.46
CA PHE A 74 -11.88 22.12 6.41
C PHE A 74 -10.64 21.34 6.84
N VAL A 75 -10.23 21.51 8.10
CA VAL A 75 -9.10 20.77 8.70
C VAL A 75 -9.43 19.28 8.81
N LYS A 76 -10.64 18.93 9.28
CA LYS A 76 -11.11 17.54 9.33
C LYS A 76 -11.14 16.90 7.93
N GLN A 77 -11.65 17.61 6.93
CA GLN A 77 -11.66 17.16 5.54
C GLN A 77 -10.25 16.93 5.00
N THR A 78 -9.30 17.80 5.32
CA THR A 78 -7.90 17.67 4.87
C THR A 78 -7.27 16.38 5.42
N TYR A 79 -7.37 16.15 6.73
CA TYR A 79 -6.83 14.92 7.33
C TYR A 79 -7.57 13.66 6.86
N ALA A 80 -8.88 13.73 6.67
CA ALA A 80 -9.65 12.61 6.15
C ALA A 80 -9.27 12.27 4.69
N LYS A 81 -9.08 13.28 3.82
CA LYS A 81 -8.54 13.09 2.47
C LYS A 81 -7.17 12.40 2.50
N GLN A 82 -6.29 12.82 3.42
CA GLN A 82 -5.00 12.18 3.61
C GLN A 82 -5.13 10.71 4.03
N LEU A 83 -6.06 10.37 4.94
CA LEU A 83 -6.31 8.99 5.36
C LEU A 83 -6.80 8.11 4.21
N VAL A 84 -7.78 8.59 3.44
CA VAL A 84 -8.30 7.87 2.26
C VAL A 84 -7.19 7.62 1.24
N LYS A 85 -6.36 8.64 0.97
CA LYS A 85 -5.21 8.49 0.08
C LYS A 85 -4.22 7.46 0.60
N CYS A 86 -3.90 7.48 1.89
CA CYS A 86 -3.01 6.48 2.48
C CYS A 86 -3.58 5.05 2.38
N ASP A 87 -4.89 4.85 2.59
CA ASP A 87 -5.51 3.53 2.50
C ASP A 87 -5.49 3.00 1.06
N LYS A 88 -5.75 3.84 0.05
CA LYS A 88 -5.64 3.48 -1.37
C LYS A 88 -4.21 3.14 -1.76
N GLN A 89 -3.25 3.99 -1.40
CA GLN A 89 -1.83 3.76 -1.67
C GLN A 89 -1.34 2.47 -1.01
N LYS A 90 -1.80 2.16 0.21
CA LYS A 90 -1.46 0.90 0.90
C LYS A 90 -1.98 -0.30 0.13
N GLY A 91 -3.23 -0.25 -0.35
CA GLY A 91 -3.81 -1.28 -1.21
C GLY A 91 -2.99 -1.47 -2.50
N ASN A 92 -2.57 -0.38 -3.14
CA ASN A 92 -1.73 -0.44 -4.34
C ASN A 92 -0.38 -1.10 -4.07
N TYR A 93 0.32 -0.71 -2.99
CA TYR A 93 1.58 -1.36 -2.60
C TYR A 93 1.40 -2.84 -2.24
N MET A 94 0.31 -3.23 -1.60
CA MET A 94 0.00 -4.64 -1.33
C MET A 94 -0.19 -5.43 -2.62
N ASN A 95 -0.93 -4.89 -3.58
CA ASN A 95 -1.11 -5.50 -4.90
C ASN A 95 0.25 -5.64 -5.63
N GLN A 96 1.07 -4.60 -5.59
CA GLN A 96 2.42 -4.62 -6.17
C GLN A 96 3.31 -5.68 -5.52
N LYS A 97 3.26 -5.82 -4.18
CA LYS A 97 3.96 -6.89 -3.46
C LYS A 97 3.52 -8.28 -3.90
N MET A 98 2.21 -8.51 -4.03
CA MET A 98 1.69 -9.79 -4.51
C MET A 98 2.18 -10.12 -5.92
N LYS A 99 2.21 -9.12 -6.81
CA LYS A 99 2.74 -9.32 -8.17
C LYS A 99 4.25 -9.64 -8.17
N LEU A 100 5.06 -9.05 -7.29
CA LEU A 100 6.48 -9.45 -7.13
C LEU A 100 6.62 -10.91 -6.67
N GLN A 101 5.76 -11.34 -5.74
CA GLN A 101 5.75 -12.73 -5.28
C GLN A 101 5.41 -13.68 -6.43
N ASP A 102 4.44 -13.30 -7.26
CA ASP A 102 4.08 -14.04 -8.48
C ASP A 102 5.26 -14.15 -9.45
N VAL A 103 5.98 -13.05 -9.71
CA VAL A 103 7.23 -13.08 -10.51
C VAL A 103 8.23 -14.08 -9.93
N GLY A 104 8.38 -14.09 -8.60
CA GLY A 104 9.23 -15.06 -7.90
C GLY A 104 8.83 -16.50 -8.19
N PHE A 105 7.53 -16.81 -8.16
CA PHE A 105 7.02 -18.14 -8.51
C PHE A 105 7.21 -18.47 -9.98
N THR A 106 6.95 -17.54 -10.90
CA THR A 106 7.16 -17.72 -12.34
C THR A 106 8.62 -18.04 -12.65
N VAL A 107 9.56 -17.30 -12.04
CA VAL A 107 11.00 -17.54 -12.18
C VAL A 107 11.40 -18.90 -11.58
N ASP A 108 10.95 -19.22 -10.36
CA ASP A 108 11.24 -20.51 -9.72
C ASP A 108 10.70 -21.69 -10.56
N ASN A 109 9.51 -21.54 -11.14
CA ASN A 109 8.90 -22.52 -12.04
C ASN A 109 9.72 -22.67 -13.33
N TYR A 110 10.12 -21.56 -13.96
CA TYR A 110 10.98 -21.58 -15.15
C TYR A 110 12.28 -22.36 -14.91
N PHE A 111 13.01 -22.04 -13.84
CA PHE A 111 14.25 -22.77 -13.50
C PHE A 111 14.02 -24.26 -13.21
N THR A 112 12.88 -24.60 -12.62
CA THR A 112 12.50 -26.00 -12.37
C THR A 112 12.26 -26.73 -13.70
N GLN A 113 11.56 -26.12 -14.64
CA GLN A 113 11.31 -26.67 -15.97
C GLN A 113 12.61 -26.83 -16.78
N VAL A 114 13.52 -25.86 -16.71
CA VAL A 114 14.86 -25.95 -17.32
C VAL A 114 15.66 -27.12 -16.75
N LYS A 115 15.71 -27.27 -15.42
CA LYS A 115 16.42 -28.39 -14.77
C LYS A 115 15.84 -29.76 -15.11
N MET A 116 14.54 -29.83 -15.39
CA MET A 116 13.85 -31.03 -15.86
C MET A 116 14.02 -31.28 -17.36
N GLY A 117 14.65 -30.35 -18.11
CA GLY A 117 14.81 -30.44 -19.55
C GLY A 117 13.50 -30.22 -20.34
N LYS A 118 12.48 -29.60 -19.72
CA LYS A 118 11.17 -29.35 -20.36
C LYS A 118 11.17 -28.09 -21.21
N ILE A 119 11.94 -27.09 -20.81
CA ILE A 119 12.12 -25.80 -21.50
C ILE A 119 13.63 -25.58 -21.58
N MET A 120 14.15 -25.10 -22.73
CA MET A 120 15.59 -24.91 -22.95
C MET A 120 15.96 -23.49 -23.41
N GLY A 121 15.04 -22.52 -23.29
CA GLY A 121 15.28 -21.18 -23.82
C GLY A 121 14.26 -20.17 -23.32
N LYS A 122 13.78 -19.32 -24.23
CA LYS A 122 12.98 -18.13 -23.91
C LYS A 122 11.65 -18.45 -23.22
N SER A 123 11.23 -17.58 -22.32
CA SER A 123 9.96 -17.62 -21.60
C SER A 123 9.24 -16.29 -21.70
N THR A 124 8.15 -16.29 -22.46
CA THR A 124 7.25 -15.14 -22.59
C THR A 124 6.50 -14.85 -21.29
N GLU A 125 6.24 -15.88 -20.47
CA GLU A 125 5.61 -15.74 -19.16
C GLU A 125 6.50 -14.94 -18.20
N VAL A 126 7.79 -15.32 -18.09
CA VAL A 126 8.77 -14.59 -17.28
C VAL A 126 8.93 -13.15 -17.79
N MET A 127 9.00 -12.97 -19.11
CA MET A 127 9.10 -11.65 -19.74
C MET A 127 7.93 -10.73 -19.35
N LYS A 128 6.70 -11.24 -19.44
CA LYS A 128 5.50 -10.48 -19.09
C LYS A 128 5.49 -10.10 -17.61
N SER A 129 5.76 -11.07 -16.72
CA SER A 129 5.76 -10.82 -15.27
C SER A 129 6.79 -9.74 -14.88
N ILE A 130 7.96 -9.70 -15.52
CA ILE A 130 8.98 -8.68 -15.28
C ILE A 130 8.53 -7.31 -15.80
N ASN A 131 7.94 -7.26 -16.98
CA ASN A 131 7.46 -6.00 -17.57
C ASN A 131 6.40 -5.33 -16.68
N ASP A 132 5.47 -6.12 -16.13
CA ASP A 132 4.45 -5.63 -15.21
C ASP A 132 5.07 -4.95 -13.97
N MET A 133 6.25 -5.41 -13.52
CA MET A 133 6.96 -4.85 -12.35
C MET A 133 7.78 -3.61 -12.66
N MET A 134 8.19 -3.40 -13.92
CA MET A 134 8.88 -2.17 -14.33
C MET A 134 7.97 -0.94 -14.30
N ASN A 135 6.65 -1.14 -14.31
CA ASN A 135 5.69 -0.04 -14.17
C ASN A 135 5.60 0.49 -12.73
N ILE A 136 6.27 -0.15 -11.77
CA ILE A 136 6.35 0.30 -10.38
C ILE A 136 7.63 1.14 -10.20
N PRO A 137 7.54 2.46 -9.95
CA PRO A 137 8.69 3.36 -9.88
C PRO A 137 9.79 2.88 -8.92
N GLU A 138 9.39 2.35 -7.76
CA GLU A 138 10.31 1.86 -6.74
C GLU A 138 11.09 0.63 -7.22
N MET A 139 10.52 -0.19 -8.11
CA MET A 139 11.11 -1.45 -8.59
C MET A 139 11.88 -1.31 -9.89
N GLN A 140 11.67 -0.23 -10.66
CA GLN A 140 12.24 -0.01 -11.99
C GLN A 140 13.71 -0.39 -12.10
N LYS A 141 14.54 0.11 -11.18
CA LYS A 141 15.98 -0.14 -11.21
C LYS A 141 16.32 -1.62 -11.02
N ASN A 142 15.71 -2.27 -10.04
CA ASN A 142 16.00 -3.66 -9.71
C ASN A 142 15.50 -4.59 -10.84
N MET A 143 14.27 -4.36 -11.32
CA MET A 143 13.68 -5.17 -12.38
C MET A 143 14.36 -4.96 -13.73
N ALA A 144 14.81 -3.74 -14.05
CA ALA A 144 15.59 -3.47 -15.26
C ALA A 144 16.99 -4.11 -15.24
N GLN A 145 17.58 -4.33 -14.05
CA GLN A 145 18.81 -5.12 -13.94
C GLN A 145 18.51 -6.60 -14.18
N MET A 146 17.51 -7.13 -13.48
CA MET A 146 17.08 -8.53 -13.62
C MET A 146 16.72 -8.87 -15.07
N GLN A 147 15.97 -8.00 -15.73
CA GLN A 147 15.63 -8.10 -17.15
C GLN A 147 16.88 -8.23 -18.03
N ARG A 148 17.85 -7.30 -17.91
CA ARG A 148 19.08 -7.33 -18.71
C ARG A 148 19.89 -8.61 -18.48
N GLU A 149 19.91 -9.13 -17.26
CA GLU A 149 20.57 -10.40 -16.96
C GLU A 149 19.84 -11.59 -17.59
N MET A 150 18.50 -11.61 -17.51
CA MET A 150 17.69 -12.65 -18.15
C MET A 150 17.76 -12.62 -19.67
N GLU A 151 17.85 -11.43 -20.28
CA GLU A 151 18.05 -11.21 -21.71
C GLU A 151 19.41 -11.77 -22.15
N LYS A 152 20.47 -11.44 -21.42
CA LYS A 152 21.83 -11.99 -21.63
C LYS A 152 21.88 -13.52 -21.54
N MET A 153 21.08 -14.11 -20.64
CA MET A 153 20.97 -15.56 -20.49
C MET A 153 20.07 -16.21 -21.56
N GLY A 154 19.41 -15.42 -22.42
CA GLY A 154 18.46 -15.91 -23.42
C GLY A 154 17.14 -16.41 -22.83
N ILE A 155 16.81 -16.02 -21.60
CA ILE A 155 15.55 -16.36 -20.92
C ILE A 155 14.40 -15.49 -21.45
N ILE A 156 14.66 -14.25 -21.81
CA ILE A 156 13.67 -13.33 -22.38
C ILE A 156 14.21 -12.72 -23.66
N ASP A 157 13.32 -12.22 -24.52
CA ASP A 157 13.68 -11.47 -25.71
C ASP A 157 14.19 -10.07 -25.38
N GLU A 158 14.98 -9.48 -26.29
CA GLU A 158 15.34 -8.06 -26.22
C GLU A 158 14.05 -7.24 -26.23
N MET A 159 13.74 -6.58 -25.11
CA MET A 159 12.47 -5.86 -24.99
C MET A 159 12.51 -4.63 -25.90
N MET A 160 11.66 -4.59 -26.93
CA MET A 160 11.26 -3.33 -27.55
C MET A 160 10.41 -2.57 -26.52
N GLN A 161 10.89 -1.42 -26.10
CA GLN A 161 10.36 -0.69 -24.96
C GLN A 161 9.07 0.06 -25.31
N ASP A 162 7.97 -0.68 -25.48
CA ASP A 162 6.62 -0.12 -25.56
C ASP A 162 5.98 -0.13 -24.17
N THR A 163 6.46 0.76 -23.29
CA THR A 163 5.83 1.03 -21.99
C THR A 163 5.25 2.44 -21.98
N MET A 164 4.07 2.58 -22.58
CA MET A 164 3.14 3.68 -22.30
C MET A 164 1.83 3.10 -21.77
N GLU A 165 1.83 2.70 -20.50
CA GLU A 165 0.59 2.69 -19.73
C GLU A 165 0.87 3.49 -18.46
N SER A 166 0.61 4.79 -18.56
CA SER A 166 0.73 5.72 -17.44
C SER A 166 -0.32 5.32 -16.41
N MET A 167 0.08 4.60 -15.36
CA MET A 167 -0.73 4.43 -14.15
C MET A 167 -0.78 5.76 -13.37
N ASN A 168 -1.27 6.82 -14.01
CA ASN A 168 -1.66 8.08 -13.38
C ASN A 168 -3.18 8.21 -13.51
N ASN A 169 -3.90 7.47 -12.66
CA ASN A 169 -5.33 7.67 -12.42
C ASN A 169 -5.57 8.10 -10.97
N ASP A 170 -4.65 8.89 -10.40
CA ASP A 170 -4.71 9.29 -8.99
C ASP A 170 -4.92 10.81 -8.78
N ASP A 171 -5.13 11.57 -9.87
CA ASP A 171 -5.18 13.04 -9.81
C ASP A 171 -6.59 13.66 -9.75
N ASP A 172 -7.69 12.91 -9.86
CA ASP A 172 -9.05 13.49 -9.73
C ASP A 172 -10.03 12.50 -9.07
N LEU A 173 -9.77 12.12 -7.82
CA LEU A 173 -10.75 11.39 -7.03
C LEU A 173 -11.71 12.37 -6.35
N ASP A 174 -12.87 12.57 -6.95
CA ASP A 174 -14.11 13.04 -6.31
C ASP A 174 -14.57 12.01 -5.27
N VAL A 175 -13.85 11.94 -4.14
CA VAL A 175 -14.12 11.00 -3.03
C VAL A 175 -14.70 11.68 -1.80
N ASP A 176 -15.47 12.75 -2.02
CA ASP A 176 -16.10 13.50 -0.92
C ASP A 176 -16.96 12.60 -0.02
N ASP A 177 -17.61 11.57 -0.60
CA ASP A 177 -18.34 10.56 0.17
C ASP A 177 -17.44 9.68 1.06
N GLU A 178 -16.30 9.20 0.54
CA GLU A 178 -15.35 8.40 1.33
C GLU A 178 -14.71 9.24 2.43
N VAL A 179 -14.41 10.51 2.12
CA VAL A 179 -13.88 11.50 3.07
C VAL A 179 -14.89 11.74 4.18
N GLN A 180 -16.15 11.98 3.85
CA GLN A 180 -17.19 12.21 4.85
C GLN A 180 -17.43 10.96 5.71
N LYS A 181 -17.43 9.76 5.11
CA LYS A 181 -17.49 8.49 5.85
C LYS A 181 -16.30 8.34 6.80
N MET A 182 -15.09 8.68 6.36
CA MET A 182 -13.88 8.64 7.18
C MET A 182 -14.00 9.58 8.40
N ILE A 183 -14.49 10.81 8.20
CA ILE A 183 -14.74 11.75 9.31
C ILE A 183 -15.75 11.17 10.28
N ASN A 184 -16.91 10.72 9.80
CA ASN A 184 -17.99 10.17 10.63
C ASN A 184 -17.51 8.96 11.46
N ASN A 185 -16.70 8.09 10.84
CA ASN A 185 -16.13 6.92 11.52
C ASN A 185 -15.21 7.34 12.67
N VAL A 186 -14.29 8.30 12.45
CA VAL A 186 -13.41 8.78 13.52
C VAL A 186 -14.18 9.52 14.61
N GLU A 187 -15.17 10.33 14.25
CA GLU A 187 -16.02 11.01 15.24
C GLU A 187 -16.76 10.01 16.13
N LYS A 188 -17.30 8.94 15.54
CA LYS A 188 -17.92 7.84 16.29
C LYS A 188 -16.93 7.13 17.22
N GLU A 189 -15.75 6.79 16.73
CA GLU A 189 -14.69 6.18 17.54
C GLU A 189 -14.29 7.07 18.73
N VAL A 190 -14.19 8.38 18.51
CA VAL A 190 -13.90 9.35 19.58
C VAL A 190 -15.04 9.40 20.62
N MET A 191 -16.29 9.41 20.19
CA MET A 191 -17.45 9.38 21.10
C MET A 191 -17.46 8.10 21.95
N GLU A 192 -17.24 6.94 21.33
CA GLU A 192 -17.16 5.66 22.04
C GLU A 192 -16.00 5.61 23.06
N GLN A 193 -14.83 6.17 22.70
CA GLN A 193 -13.70 6.28 23.62
C GLN A 193 -14.00 7.20 24.81
N ASN A 194 -14.74 8.30 24.60
CA ASN A 194 -15.15 9.21 25.67
C ASN A 194 -16.19 8.56 26.59
N ALA A 195 -17.17 7.85 26.03
CA ALA A 195 -18.17 7.09 26.80
C ALA A 195 -17.53 6.04 27.72
N LYS A 196 -16.47 5.36 27.25
CA LYS A 196 -15.71 4.39 28.05
C LYS A 196 -14.86 5.03 29.16
N LYS A 197 -14.43 6.29 29.02
CA LYS A 197 -13.58 7.00 29.98
C LYS A 197 -14.36 7.70 31.10
N ASN A 198 -15.60 8.13 30.83
CA ASN A 198 -16.45 8.80 31.82
C ASN A 198 -17.82 8.10 31.98
N PRO A 199 -17.89 6.88 32.56
CA PRO A 199 -19.17 6.24 32.88
C PRO A 199 -20.02 7.05 33.88
N ILE A 200 -19.38 7.93 34.68
CA ILE A 200 -20.04 8.73 35.73
C ILE A 200 -20.78 9.95 35.15
N GLN A 201 -20.32 10.55 34.04
CA GLN A 201 -21.00 11.70 33.42
C GLN A 201 -22.30 11.31 32.72
N GLN A 202 -22.41 10.07 32.22
CA GLN A 202 -23.67 9.55 31.65
C GLN A 202 -24.74 9.33 32.73
N GLN A 203 -24.36 8.89 33.94
CA GLN A 203 -25.29 8.79 35.07
C GLN A 203 -25.73 10.18 35.58
N GLN A 204 -24.84 11.16 35.60
CA GLN A 204 -25.19 12.53 36.03
C GLN A 204 -26.09 13.27 35.02
N GLN A 205 -25.92 13.05 33.71
CA GLN A 205 -26.84 13.61 32.70
C GLN A 205 -28.22 12.92 32.70
N GLN A 206 -28.29 11.61 32.98
CA GLN A 206 -29.57 10.92 33.18
C GLN A 206 -30.28 11.34 34.49
N GLN A 207 -29.53 11.64 35.55
CA GLN A 207 -30.11 12.15 36.81
C GLN A 207 -30.55 13.61 36.69
N GLN A 208 -29.83 14.48 35.98
CA GLN A 208 -30.26 15.87 35.76
C GLN A 208 -31.49 16.00 34.84
N GLN A 209 -31.73 15.05 33.93
CA GLN A 209 -32.99 14.98 33.16
C GLN A 209 -34.17 14.39 33.96
N GLN A 210 -33.92 13.82 35.15
CA GLN A 210 -34.98 13.28 36.02
C GLN A 210 -35.40 14.24 37.16
N GLU A 211 -34.68 15.35 37.41
CA GLU A 211 -34.99 16.25 38.55
C GLU A 211 -35.76 17.55 38.23
N GLN A 212 -36.09 17.86 36.97
CA GLN A 212 -37.18 18.81 36.63
C GLN A 212 -37.86 18.37 35.31
N PRO A 213 -39.19 18.12 35.27
CA PRO A 213 -40.25 18.93 35.86
C PRO A 213 -41.32 18.10 36.62
N GLN A 214 -41.35 18.19 37.96
CA GLN A 214 -42.54 17.77 38.75
C GLN A 214 -43.14 18.92 39.56
N GLN A 215 -42.54 20.12 39.55
CA GLN A 215 -43.06 21.27 40.29
C GLN A 215 -44.07 22.13 39.51
N GLU A 216 -44.09 22.08 38.17
CA GLU A 216 -45.05 22.88 37.37
C GLU A 216 -46.46 22.26 37.36
N ASP A 217 -46.58 20.93 37.31
CA ASP A 217 -47.88 20.25 37.31
C ASP A 217 -48.63 20.35 38.65
N ASP A 218 -47.90 20.37 39.77
CA ASP A 218 -48.52 20.50 41.11
C ASP A 218 -49.05 21.91 41.37
N PHE A 219 -48.41 22.95 40.81
CA PHE A 219 -48.89 24.33 40.95
C PHE A 219 -50.16 24.57 40.12
N ALA A 220 -50.23 24.00 38.90
CA ALA A 220 -51.40 24.10 38.03
C ALA A 220 -52.63 23.37 38.62
N ASN A 221 -52.43 22.18 39.19
CA ASN A 221 -53.50 21.42 39.84
C ASN A 221 -54.03 22.13 41.10
N ARG A 222 -53.15 22.79 41.87
CA ARG A 222 -53.54 23.53 43.07
C ARG A 222 -54.28 24.84 42.76
N LEU A 223 -54.00 25.47 41.62
CA LEU A 223 -54.70 26.67 41.16
C LEU A 223 -56.12 26.36 40.65
N ASN A 224 -56.31 25.19 40.02
CA ASN A 224 -57.64 24.77 39.55
C ASN A 224 -58.58 24.38 40.70
N ALA A 225 -58.04 23.85 41.82
CA ALA A 225 -58.83 23.51 43.01
C ALA A 225 -59.31 24.70 43.85
N LEU A 226 -58.92 25.94 43.51
CA LEU A 226 -59.35 27.19 44.16
C LEU A 226 -60.36 28.00 43.33
N LYS A 227 -60.79 27.45 42.18
CA LYS A 227 -61.75 28.09 41.26
C LYS A 227 -63.11 27.38 41.18
N GLU A 228 -63.32 26.32 41.96
CA GLU A 228 -64.65 25.77 42.30
C GLU A 228 -65.01 26.15 43.74
#